data_AF-A0A965UWE3-F1
#
_entry.id   AF-A0A965UWE3-F1
#
_cell.length_a   1.000
_cell.length_b   1.000
_cell.length_c   1.000
_cell.angle_alpha   90.00
_cell.angle_beta   90.00
_cell.angle_gamma   90.00
#
_symmetry.space_group_name_H-M   'P 1'
#
loop_
_entity.id
_entity.type
_entity.pdbx_description
1 polymer ?
#
loop_
_entity_poly.entity_id
_entity_poly.type
_entity_poly.pdbx_seq_one_letter_code
_entity_poly.pdbx_strand_id
1 'polypeptide(L)'
;MNTGVHIPERMLMPSREFAESYAARVSQGRDWLASSSIAIVGLARNCAVPLASNLHRVLSIGSQAAQWRMHVETNDNADATTELLANFCSQYPQASYRDQTLARPQLPGEFSGPRTVALAEYRNACQQWVRDHS
;
A
#
# COMPACT_ATOMS: atom_id res chain seq x y z
N MET A 1 20.23 11.30 4.15
CA MET A 1 20.88 10.94 2.87
C MET A 1 20.08 9.78 2.27
N ASN A 2 19.38 10.01 1.16
CA ASN A 2 18.51 9.02 0.52
C ASN A 2 19.34 8.25 -0.52
N THR A 3 19.90 7.11 -0.15
CA THR A 3 20.56 6.18 -1.10
C THR A 3 19.54 5.22 -1.69
N GLY A 4 18.43 5.75 -2.21
CA GLY A 4 17.50 4.95 -3.01
C GLY A 4 18.23 4.49 -4.26
N VAL A 5 18.31 3.18 -4.49
CA VAL A 5 18.84 2.62 -5.74
C VAL A 5 17.97 3.15 -6.88
N HIS A 6 18.49 4.10 -7.64
CA HIS A 6 17.82 4.62 -8.83
C HIS A 6 18.00 3.60 -9.96
N ILE A 7 17.07 2.65 -10.06
CA ILE A 7 17.04 1.70 -11.16
C ILE A 7 16.71 2.49 -12.43
N PRO A 8 17.60 2.53 -13.44
CA PRO A 8 17.31 3.20 -14.70
C PRO A 8 16.01 2.65 -15.30
N GLU A 9 15.13 3.52 -15.81
CA GLU A 9 13.81 3.13 -16.34
C GLU A 9 13.92 2.03 -17.40
N ARG A 10 14.96 2.06 -18.23
CA ARG A 10 15.28 1.01 -19.22
C ARG A 10 15.45 -0.41 -18.64
N MET A 11 15.77 -0.53 -17.35
CA MET A 11 15.86 -1.82 -16.65
C MET A 11 14.53 -2.29 -16.06
N LEU A 12 13.55 -1.38 -15.96
CA LEU A 12 12.17 -1.71 -15.57
C LEU A 12 11.31 -2.07 -16.78
N MET A 13 11.73 -1.64 -17.97
CA MET A 13 11.05 -1.92 -19.22
C MET A 13 11.35 -3.32 -19.74
N PRO A 14 10.40 -3.96 -20.43
CA PRO A 14 10.61 -5.26 -21.06
C PRO A 14 11.74 -5.21 -22.10
N SER A 15 12.35 -6.36 -22.39
CA SER A 15 13.21 -6.50 -23.57
C SER A 15 12.39 -6.20 -24.85
N ARG A 16 13.09 -5.81 -25.92
CA ARG A 16 12.46 -5.36 -27.16
C ARG A 16 11.47 -6.38 -27.74
N GLU A 17 11.76 -7.67 -27.60
CA GLU A 17 10.91 -8.77 -28.07
C GLU A 17 9.55 -8.86 -27.35
N PHE A 18 9.44 -8.32 -26.13
CA PHE A 18 8.19 -8.30 -25.36
C PHE A 18 7.53 -6.92 -25.31
N ALA A 19 8.15 -5.88 -25.87
CA ALA A 19 7.70 -4.49 -25.74
C ALA A 19 6.25 -4.28 -26.20
N GLU A 20 5.86 -4.84 -27.34
CA GLU A 20 4.49 -4.74 -27.87
C GLU A 20 3.49 -5.47 -26.97
N SER A 21 3.81 -6.71 -26.56
CA SER A 21 2.94 -7.51 -25.69
C SER A 21 2.75 -6.89 -24.31
N TYR A 22 3.80 -6.27 -23.77
CA TYR A 22 3.76 -5.52 -22.51
C TYR A 22 2.89 -4.27 -22.67
N ALA A 23 3.10 -3.48 -23.72
CA ALA A 23 2.31 -2.27 -23.98
C ALA A 23 0.83 -2.59 -24.14
N ALA A 24 0.49 -3.66 -24.86
CA ALA A 24 -0.89 -4.13 -25.02
C ALA A 24 -1.52 -4.51 -23.67
N ARG A 25 -0.81 -5.26 -22.82
CA ARG A 25 -1.28 -5.62 -21.47
C ARG A 25 -1.43 -4.42 -20.55
N VAL A 26 -0.52 -3.45 -20.62
CA VAL A 26 -0.62 -2.20 -19.86
C VAL A 26 -1.84 -1.40 -20.30
N SER A 27 -2.08 -1.27 -21.61
CA SER A 27 -3.26 -0.59 -22.13
C SER A 27 -4.54 -1.27 -21.64
N GLN A 28 -4.64 -2.59 -21.80
CA GLN A 28 -5.79 -3.36 -21.33
C GLN A 28 -6.01 -3.20 -19.81
N GLY A 29 -4.94 -3.22 -19.02
CA GLY A 29 -5.01 -3.00 -17.58
C GLY A 29 -5.52 -1.61 -17.22
N ARG A 30 -5.11 -0.57 -17.97
CA ARG A 30 -5.61 0.81 -17.78
C ARG A 30 -7.09 0.93 -18.14
N ASP A 31 -7.51 0.33 -19.25
CA ASP A 31 -8.91 0.35 -19.68
C ASP A 31 -9.81 -0.37 -18.66
N TRP A 32 -9.34 -1.49 -18.12
CA TRP A 32 -10.06 -2.20 -17.07
C TRP A 32 -10.11 -1.39 -15.78
N LEU A 33 -8.98 -0.81 -15.36
CA LEU A 33 -8.91 0.01 -14.16
C LEU A 33 -9.87 1.21 -14.24
N ALA A 34 -9.92 1.89 -15.39
CA ALA A 34 -10.77 3.06 -15.62
C ALA A 34 -12.28 2.80 -15.43
N SER A 35 -12.72 1.55 -15.53
CA SER A 35 -14.10 1.14 -15.28
C SER A 35 -14.30 0.38 -13.96
N SER A 36 -13.22 0.15 -13.22
CA SER A 36 -13.24 -0.63 -11.98
C SER A 36 -13.40 0.24 -10.74
N SER A 37 -14.10 -0.30 -9.74
CA SER A 37 -14.04 0.19 -8.36
C SER A 37 -13.03 -0.65 -7.60
N ILE A 38 -12.03 -0.02 -6.98
CA ILE A 38 -10.93 -0.73 -6.32
C ILE A 38 -10.81 -0.40 -4.83
N ALA A 39 -10.38 -1.39 -4.05
CA ALA A 39 -10.00 -1.21 -2.66
C ALA A 39 -8.50 -1.49 -2.49
N ILE A 40 -7.78 -0.54 -1.90
CA ILE A 40 -6.34 -0.65 -1.63
C ILE A 40 -6.14 -0.77 -0.12
N VAL A 41 -5.56 -1.88 0.33
CA VAL A 41 -5.32 -2.12 1.76
C VAL A 41 -3.85 -2.30 2.07
N GLY A 42 -3.41 -1.80 3.21
CA GLY A 42 -2.01 -1.82 3.62
C GLY A 42 -1.82 -2.11 5.10
N LEU A 43 -0.62 -2.61 5.42
CA LEU A 43 -0.14 -2.74 6.80
C LEU A 43 1.05 -1.80 6.97
N ALA A 44 1.04 -0.98 8.02
CA ALA A 44 2.11 -0.04 8.29
C ALA A 44 2.61 -0.17 9.74
N ARG A 45 3.92 -0.17 9.92
CA ARG A 45 4.56 -0.06 11.25
C ARG A 45 5.95 0.51 11.09
N ASN A 46 6.24 1.63 11.72
CA ASN A 46 7.56 2.28 11.72
C ASN A 46 8.17 2.43 10.31
N CYS A 47 7.36 2.91 9.37
CA CYS A 47 7.72 2.98 7.97
C CYS A 47 7.44 4.36 7.35
N ALA A 48 7.54 5.44 8.13
CA ALA A 48 7.18 6.79 7.69
C ALA A 48 7.84 7.20 6.36
N VAL A 49 9.14 6.97 6.22
CA VAL A 49 9.92 7.35 5.02
C VAL A 49 9.44 6.63 3.76
N PRO A 50 9.40 5.27 3.69
CA PRO A 50 8.87 4.59 2.52
C PRO A 50 7.35 4.80 2.34
N LEU A 51 6.59 4.96 3.43
CA LEU A 51 5.15 5.20 3.36
C LEU A 51 4.84 6.51 2.62
N ALA A 52 5.53 7.61 2.96
CA ALA A 52 5.35 8.90 2.28
C ALA A 52 5.55 8.78 0.75
N SER A 53 6.56 8.01 0.32
CA SER A 53 6.82 7.76 -1.10
C SER A 53 5.76 6.87 -1.75
N ASN A 54 5.23 5.90 -1.01
CA ASN A 54 4.24 4.96 -1.52
C ASN A 54 2.83 5.55 -1.60
N LEU A 55 2.44 6.44 -0.67
CA LEU A 55 1.13 7.08 -0.68
C LEU A 55 0.88 7.84 -1.99
N HIS A 56 1.90 8.51 -2.52
CA HIS A 56 1.79 9.20 -3.81
C HIS A 56 1.59 8.24 -4.99
N ARG A 57 2.23 7.07 -4.96
CA ARG A 57 2.08 6.02 -5.98
C ARG A 57 0.71 5.35 -5.90
N VAL A 58 0.23 5.11 -4.68
CA VAL A 58 -1.11 4.57 -4.42
C VAL A 58 -2.16 5.53 -4.98
N LEU A 59 -2.02 6.83 -4.73
CA LEU A 59 -2.93 7.83 -5.28
C LEU A 59 -2.88 7.87 -6.81
N SER A 60 -1.69 7.78 -7.41
CA SER A 60 -1.52 7.74 -8.87
C SER A 60 -2.29 6.57 -9.50
N ILE A 61 -2.27 5.39 -8.88
CA ILE A 61 -3.05 4.22 -9.33
C ILE A 61 -4.54 4.42 -9.04
N GLY A 62 -4.91 4.81 -7.82
CA GLY A 62 -6.30 5.01 -7.41
C GLY A 62 -7.04 6.04 -8.26
N SER A 63 -6.37 7.13 -8.63
CA SER A 63 -6.92 8.20 -9.48
C SER A 63 -7.26 7.77 -10.91
N GLN A 64 -6.73 6.63 -11.36
CA GLN A 64 -7.05 6.05 -12.67
C GLN A 64 -8.27 5.13 -12.62
N ALA A 65 -8.78 4.80 -11.43
CA ALA A 65 -9.95 3.94 -11.27
C ALA A 65 -11.27 4.74 -11.32
N ALA A 66 -12.37 4.08 -11.68
CA ALA A 66 -13.70 4.72 -11.63
C ALA A 66 -14.06 5.16 -10.21
N GLN A 67 -13.75 4.31 -9.24
CA GLN A 67 -13.82 4.60 -7.82
C GLN A 67 -12.64 3.93 -7.10
N TRP A 68 -12.15 4.56 -6.05
CA TRP A 68 -11.15 3.95 -5.20
C TRP A 68 -11.43 4.23 -3.74
N ARG A 69 -11.03 3.30 -2.88
CA ARG A 69 -10.95 3.49 -1.43
C ARG A 69 -9.66 2.90 -0.90
N MET A 70 -9.17 3.44 0.21
CA MET A 70 -7.95 2.97 0.85
C MET A 70 -8.14 2.74 2.35
N HIS A 71 -7.49 1.70 2.87
CA HIS A 71 -7.39 1.46 4.31
C HIS A 71 -6.00 1.01 4.73
N VAL A 72 -5.52 1.50 5.87
CA VAL A 72 -4.26 1.05 6.47
C VAL A 72 -4.47 0.65 7.91
N GLU A 73 -4.12 -0.59 8.23
CA GLU A 73 -3.97 -1.05 9.61
C GLU A 73 -2.54 -0.72 10.06
N THR A 74 -2.42 -0.02 11.19
CA THR A 74 -1.13 0.36 11.76
C THR A 74 -1.11 0.14 13.27
N ASN A 75 0.07 -0.17 13.80
CA ASN A 75 0.20 -0.46 15.22
C ASN A 75 1.59 -0.13 15.77
N ASP A 76 1.63 0.29 17.04
CA ASP A 76 2.85 0.46 17.85
C ASP A 76 3.95 1.25 17.10
N ASN A 77 3.57 2.38 16.49
CA ASN A 77 4.51 3.28 15.81
C ASN A 77 5.30 4.12 16.83
N ALA A 78 6.58 4.29 16.54
CA ALA A 78 7.52 5.16 17.24
C ALA A 78 8.10 6.23 16.31
N ASP A 79 7.73 6.22 15.03
CA ASP A 79 8.07 7.25 14.04
C ASP A 79 6.81 8.03 13.58
N ALA A 80 6.96 8.87 12.56
CA ALA A 80 5.87 9.70 12.02
C ALA A 80 4.83 8.93 11.18
N THR A 81 4.77 7.58 11.23
CA THR A 81 3.84 6.78 10.42
C THR A 81 2.38 7.16 10.67
N THR A 82 1.95 7.24 11.93
CA THR A 82 0.56 7.60 12.28
C THR A 82 0.23 9.02 11.82
N GLU A 83 1.14 9.99 12.01
CA GLU A 83 0.95 11.37 11.58
C GLU A 83 0.78 11.48 10.05
N LEU A 84 1.61 10.76 9.28
CA LEU A 84 1.50 10.74 7.82
C LEU A 84 0.16 10.17 7.35
N LEU A 85 -0.33 9.10 7.99
CA LEU A 85 -1.64 8.52 7.67
C LEU A 85 -2.79 9.47 8.02
N ALA A 86 -2.72 10.13 9.18
CA ALA A 86 -3.71 11.12 9.59
C ALA A 86 -3.78 12.29 8.59
N ASN A 87 -2.62 12.84 8.23
CA ASN A 87 -2.51 13.92 7.26
C ASN A 87 -3.03 13.50 5.89
N PHE A 88 -2.73 12.28 5.44
CA PHE A 88 -3.24 11.76 4.17
C PHE A 88 -4.76 11.59 4.19
N CYS A 89 -5.33 10.97 5.22
CA CYS A 89 -6.78 10.75 5.31
C CYS A 89 -7.57 12.05 5.48
N SER A 90 -6.97 13.09 6.06
CA SER A 90 -7.59 14.43 6.11
C SER A 90 -7.76 15.07 4.73
N GLN A 91 -6.90 14.72 3.77
CA GLN A 91 -6.94 15.25 2.41
C GLN A 91 -7.77 14.39 1.46
N TYR A 92 -7.92 13.09 1.74
CA TYR A 92 -8.59 12.14 0.88
C TYR A 92 -9.68 11.37 1.67
N PRO A 93 -10.95 11.82 1.62
CA PRO A 93 -12.06 11.20 2.38
C PRO A 93 -12.31 9.72 2.07
N GLN A 94 -11.90 9.26 0.90
CA GLN A 94 -11.94 7.84 0.49
C GLN A 94 -10.81 6.99 1.09
N ALA A 95 -9.88 7.59 1.84
CA ALA A 95 -8.84 6.91 2.58
C ALA A 95 -9.14 6.90 4.08
N SER A 96 -8.79 5.81 4.74
CA SER A 96 -8.94 5.63 6.18
C SER A 96 -7.74 4.88 6.74
N TYR A 97 -7.57 4.94 8.05
CA TYR A 97 -6.60 4.13 8.76
C TYR A 97 -7.13 3.76 10.14
N ARG A 98 -6.56 2.71 10.72
CA ARG A 98 -6.79 2.32 12.10
C ARG A 98 -5.44 2.18 12.79
N ASP A 99 -5.25 2.95 13.86
CA ASP A 99 -4.07 2.83 14.73
C ASP A 99 -4.42 2.03 15.98
N GLN A 100 -3.55 1.12 16.36
CA GLN A 100 -3.71 0.24 17.52
C GLN A 100 -2.44 0.25 18.38
N THR A 101 -2.62 0.34 19.69
CA THR A 101 -1.57 0.01 20.65
C THR A 101 -1.75 -1.42 21.10
N LEU A 102 -0.86 -2.32 20.64
CA LEU A 102 -0.92 -3.75 20.94
C LEU A 102 0.23 -4.20 21.83
N ALA A 103 1.15 -3.28 22.15
CA ALA A 103 2.32 -3.50 23.00
C ALA A 103 3.16 -4.70 22.53
N ARG A 104 3.19 -4.95 21.21
CA ARG A 104 3.88 -6.11 20.65
C ARG A 104 5.38 -5.83 20.52
N PRO A 105 6.25 -6.72 21.02
CA PRO A 105 7.69 -6.55 20.84
C PRO A 105 8.01 -6.45 19.35
N GLN A 106 8.98 -5.59 19.01
CA GLN A 106 9.59 -5.66 17.69
C GLN A 106 10.47 -6.92 17.70
N LEU A 107 10.13 -7.91 16.88
CA LEU A 107 10.89 -9.14 16.74
C LEU A 107 11.71 -9.08 15.43
N PRO A 108 12.87 -8.39 15.42
CA PRO A 108 13.75 -8.36 14.27
C PRO A 108 14.48 -9.69 14.16
N GLY A 109 14.02 -10.57 13.27
CA GLY A 109 14.74 -11.78 12.86
C GLY A 109 14.13 -13.11 13.31
N GLU A 110 13.13 -13.10 14.18
CA GLU A 110 12.43 -14.33 14.53
C GLU A 110 11.33 -14.63 13.49
N PHE A 111 11.49 -15.74 12.76
CA PHE A 111 10.39 -16.48 12.16
C PHE A 111 9.56 -17.16 13.26
N SER A 112 9.19 -16.44 14.31
CA SER A 112 8.44 -17.00 15.41
C SER A 112 6.94 -16.94 15.08
N GLY A 113 6.22 -18.02 15.39
CA GLY A 113 4.77 -18.13 15.23
C GLY A 113 3.98 -16.88 15.64
N PRO A 114 4.33 -16.17 16.74
CA PRO A 114 3.66 -14.94 17.13
C PRO A 114 3.64 -13.84 16.06
N ARG A 115 4.70 -13.65 15.27
CA ARG A 115 4.72 -12.67 14.18
C ARG A 115 3.78 -13.06 13.05
N THR A 116 3.70 -14.35 12.74
CA THR A 116 2.79 -14.88 11.71
C THR A 116 1.32 -14.71 12.14
N VAL A 117 1.01 -15.03 13.40
CA VAL A 117 -0.33 -14.82 13.97
C VAL A 117 -0.72 -13.35 13.92
N ALA A 118 0.17 -12.46 14.38
CA ALA A 118 -0.05 -11.02 14.34
C ALA A 118 -0.32 -10.49 12.91
N LEU A 119 0.48 -10.93 11.92
CA LEU A 119 0.25 -10.53 10.52
C LEU A 119 -1.05 -11.10 9.95
N ALA A 120 -1.46 -12.30 10.37
CA ALA A 120 -2.73 -12.88 9.95
C ALA A 120 -3.92 -12.07 10.49
N GLU A 121 -3.87 -11.62 11.75
CA GLU A 121 -4.90 -10.77 12.33
C GLU A 121 -5.08 -9.46 11.54
N TYR A 122 -3.99 -8.76 11.23
CA TYR A 122 -4.09 -7.49 10.48
C TYR A 122 -4.55 -7.70 9.04
N ARG A 123 -4.12 -8.80 8.40
CA ARG A 123 -4.64 -9.18 7.07
C ARG A 123 -6.14 -9.45 7.12
N ASN A 124 -6.61 -10.15 8.15
CA ASN A 124 -8.04 -10.41 8.34
C ASN A 124 -8.82 -9.11 8.56
N ALA A 125 -8.26 -8.15 9.31
CA ALA A 125 -8.85 -6.84 9.51
C ALA A 125 -8.97 -6.07 8.18
N CYS A 126 -7.92 -6.04 7.36
CA CYS A 126 -7.98 -5.45 6.01
C CYS A 126 -9.03 -6.13 5.12
N GLN A 127 -9.09 -7.47 5.12
CA GLN A 127 -10.09 -8.21 4.34
C GLN A 127 -11.51 -7.93 4.82
N GLN A 128 -11.71 -7.80 6.12
CA GLN A 128 -13.00 -7.43 6.70
C GLN A 128 -13.40 -6.03 6.25
N TRP A 129 -12.47 -5.07 6.35
CA TRP A 129 -12.71 -3.71 5.88
C TRP A 129 -13.12 -3.67 4.40
N VAL A 130 -12.46 -4.44 3.54
CA VAL A 130 -12.85 -4.55 2.12
C VAL A 130 -14.28 -5.06 1.99
N ARG A 131 -14.66 -6.15 2.68
CA ARG A 131 -16.03 -6.69 2.64
C ARG A 131 -17.09 -5.66 3.07
N ASP A 132 -16.75 -4.79 4.02
CA ASP A 132 -17.68 -3.80 4.56
C ASP A 132 -17.76 -2.52 3.71
N HIS A 133 -16.81 -2.30 2.79
CA HIS A 133 -16.63 -1.02 2.08
C HIS A 133 -16.44 -1.16 0.56
N SER A 134 -16.54 -2.36 -0.02
CA SER A 134 -16.46 -2.63 -1.47
C SER A 134 -17.79 -3.01 -2.09
#